data_AF-A0A453AMQ7-F1
#
_entry.id   AF-A0A453AMQ7-F1
#
_cell.length_a   1.000
_cell.length_b   1.000
_cell.length_c   1.000
_cell.angle_alpha   90.00
_cell.angle_beta   90.00
_cell.angle_gamma   90.00
#
_symmetry.space_group_name_H-M   'P 1'
#
loop_
_entity.id
_entity.type
_entity.pdbx_description
1 polymer ?
#
loop_
_entity_poly.entity_id
_entity_poly.type
_entity_poly.pdbx_seq_one_letter_code
_entity_poly.pdbx_strand_id
1 'polypeptide(L)'
;MHFQVADVTHALQQPAGKKLDGGGVASGGLRELIPCIARTAVAVGVDGIFMEVHDDPLNSPCDGPTQWPLRNLEELLEELIAIARVTKGKKPLKIDLTPFKE
;
A
#
# COMPACT_ATOMS: atom_id res chain seq x y z
N MET A 1 -7.66 -18.77 -11.26
CA MET A 1 -7.05 -17.91 -10.22
C MET A 1 -6.70 -16.60 -10.90
N HIS A 2 -7.09 -15.46 -10.33
CA HIS A 2 -6.72 -14.15 -10.85
C HIS A 2 -5.47 -13.67 -10.12
N PHE A 3 -4.49 -13.16 -10.87
CA PHE A 3 -3.29 -12.55 -10.33
C PHE A 3 -3.64 -11.18 -9.73
N GLN A 4 -3.27 -10.95 -8.46
CA GLN A 4 -3.61 -9.74 -7.71
C GLN A 4 -2.34 -9.03 -7.21
N VAL A 5 -2.25 -7.74 -7.50
CA VAL A 5 -1.18 -6.85 -7.02
C VAL A 5 -1.78 -5.77 -6.15
N ALA A 6 -1.18 -5.52 -4.98
CA ALA A 6 -1.54 -4.40 -4.12
C ALA A 6 -0.57 -3.24 -4.33
N ASP A 7 -1.08 -2.09 -4.76
CA ASP A 7 -0.36 -0.83 -4.74
C ASP A 7 -0.43 -0.22 -3.34
N VAL A 8 0.65 -0.36 -2.56
CA VAL A 8 0.68 0.03 -1.16
C VAL A 8 1.00 1.51 -0.97
N THR A 9 1.47 2.20 -2.00
CA THR A 9 1.75 3.64 -1.98
C THR A 9 0.50 4.44 -2.31
N HIS A 10 -0.16 4.16 -3.42
CA HIS A 10 -1.35 4.91 -3.85
C HIS A 10 -2.59 4.58 -3.01
N ALA A 11 -2.65 3.41 -2.37
CA ALA A 11 -3.68 3.10 -1.38
C ALA A 11 -3.70 4.07 -0.18
N LEU A 12 -2.61 4.80 0.04
CA LEU A 12 -2.44 5.75 1.15
C LEU A 12 -2.37 7.21 0.70
N GLN A 13 -2.66 7.47 -0.58
CA GLN A 13 -2.74 8.83 -1.10
C GLN A 13 -3.94 9.55 -0.48
N GLN A 14 -3.77 10.84 -0.19
CA GLN A 14 -4.86 11.73 0.20
C GLN A 14 -5.09 12.72 -0.94
N PRO A 15 -6.02 12.45 -1.86
CA PRO A 15 -6.29 13.35 -2.99
C PRO A 15 -6.63 14.76 -2.49
N ALA A 16 -5.98 15.77 -3.07
CA ALA A 16 -6.09 17.17 -2.65
C ALA A 16 -5.78 17.42 -1.15
N GLY A 17 -4.99 16.55 -0.52
CA GLY A 17 -4.64 16.62 0.90
C GLY A 17 -3.67 17.74 1.29
N LYS A 18 -3.04 18.41 0.32
CA LYS A 18 -2.09 19.52 0.56
C LYS A 18 -2.53 20.77 -0.20
N LYS A 19 -2.62 21.91 0.50
CA LYS A 19 -2.76 23.23 -0.14
C LYS A 19 -1.40 23.70 -0.64
N LEU A 20 -1.39 24.26 -1.84
CA LEU A 20 -0.21 24.88 -2.44
C LEU A 20 -0.28 26.40 -2.30
N ASP A 21 0.89 27.01 -2.19
CA ASP A 21 1.02 28.46 -2.28
C ASP A 21 0.52 28.92 -3.66
N GLY A 22 -0.35 29.93 -3.70
CA GLY A 22 -0.97 30.41 -4.94
C GLY A 22 -2.34 29.80 -5.28
N GLY A 23 -2.93 28.99 -4.39
CA GLY A 23 -4.34 28.60 -4.47
C GLY A 23 -4.63 27.26 -5.19
N GLY A 24 -3.60 26.45 -5.45
CA GLY A 24 -3.75 25.07 -5.94
C GLY A 24 -3.83 24.03 -4.82
N VAL A 25 -4.06 22.77 -5.20
CA VAL A 25 -3.98 21.60 -4.30
C VAL A 25 -3.08 20.53 -4.91
N ALA A 26 -2.38 19.80 -4.06
CA ALA A 26 -1.63 18.60 -4.39
C ALA A 26 -2.11 17.42 -3.53
N SER A 27 -1.78 16.21 -3.97
CA SER A 27 -1.98 15.02 -3.15
C SER A 27 -1.11 15.08 -1.89
N GLY A 28 -1.72 14.74 -0.75
CA GLY A 28 -1.02 14.34 0.46
C GLY A 28 -0.85 12.82 0.51
N GLY A 29 -0.47 12.29 1.67
CA GLY A 29 -0.30 10.86 1.85
C GLY A 29 0.12 10.48 3.26
N LEU A 30 -0.10 9.22 3.61
CA LEU A 30 0.18 8.64 4.92
C LEU A 30 1.27 7.55 4.82
N ARG A 31 2.47 7.92 4.32
CA ARG A 31 3.60 7.00 4.08
C ARG A 31 3.91 6.10 5.28
N GLU A 32 3.79 6.62 6.49
CA GLU A 32 4.03 5.91 7.74
C GLU A 32 3.12 4.69 7.93
N LEU A 33 1.99 4.63 7.22
CA LEU A 33 1.07 3.49 7.22
C LEU A 33 1.40 2.43 6.16
N ILE A 34 2.39 2.66 5.28
CA ILE A 34 2.80 1.70 4.24
C ILE A 34 3.15 0.33 4.83
N PRO A 35 3.93 0.21 5.92
CA PRO A 35 4.19 -1.10 6.53
C PRO A 35 2.90 -1.80 6.96
N CYS A 36 1.93 -1.07 7.52
CA CYS A 36 0.65 -1.64 7.94
C CYS A 36 -0.14 -2.20 6.75
N ILE A 37 -0.28 -1.41 5.67
CA ILE A 37 -1.02 -1.82 4.47
C ILE A 37 -0.30 -2.94 3.73
N ALA A 38 1.02 -2.86 3.61
CA ALA A 38 1.83 -3.89 2.95
C ALA A 38 1.76 -5.23 3.69
N ARG A 39 1.90 -5.22 5.03
CA ARG A 39 1.71 -6.42 5.88
C ARG A 39 0.32 -7.01 5.71
N THR A 40 -0.71 -6.16 5.67
CA THR A 40 -2.10 -6.60 5.44
C THR A 40 -2.25 -7.28 4.08
N ALA A 41 -1.72 -6.68 3.01
CA ALA A 41 -1.80 -7.24 1.67
C ALA A 41 -1.11 -8.62 1.58
N VAL A 42 0.12 -8.75 2.09
CA VAL A 42 0.83 -10.04 2.06
C VAL A 42 0.17 -11.07 2.97
N ALA A 43 -0.39 -10.67 4.12
CA ALA A 43 -1.12 -11.57 5.01
C ALA A 43 -2.41 -12.10 4.38
N VAL A 44 -3.16 -11.26 3.64
CA VAL A 44 -4.31 -11.71 2.83
C VAL A 44 -3.87 -12.55 1.63
N GLY A 45 -2.59 -12.49 1.26
CA GLY A 45 -2.00 -13.29 0.21
C GLY A 45 -2.25 -12.68 -1.16
N VAL A 46 -1.71 -11.51 -1.45
CA VAL A 46 -1.57 -11.03 -2.83
C VAL A 46 -0.50 -11.82 -3.60
N ASP A 47 -0.48 -11.72 -4.93
CA ASP A 47 0.60 -12.28 -5.77
C ASP A 47 1.81 -11.37 -5.87
N GLY A 48 1.61 -10.07 -5.66
CA GLY A 48 2.68 -9.09 -5.63
C GLY A 48 2.29 -7.81 -4.91
N ILE A 49 3.29 -7.01 -4.61
CA ILE A 49 3.13 -5.64 -4.14
C ILE A 49 3.75 -4.69 -5.16
N PHE A 50 3.13 -3.53 -5.31
CA PHE A 50 3.72 -2.38 -5.99
C PHE A 50 3.98 -1.30 -4.93
N MET A 51 5.17 -0.70 -4.96
CA MET A 51 5.58 0.34 -4.02
C MET A 51 6.52 1.31 -4.72
N GLU A 52 6.18 2.60 -4.71
CA GLU A 52 7.12 3.65 -5.10
C GLU A 52 8.13 3.93 -3.98
N VAL A 53 9.37 4.20 -4.37
CA VAL A 53 10.51 4.38 -3.46
C VAL A 53 11.31 5.57 -3.94
N HIS A 54 11.81 6.37 -3.00
CA HIS A 54 12.67 7.53 -3.29
C HIS A 54 13.78 7.65 -2.23
N ASP A 55 14.96 8.11 -2.63
CA ASP A 55 16.10 8.35 -1.72
C ASP A 55 15.86 9.59 -0.82
N ASP A 56 15.23 10.62 -1.39
CA ASP A 56 14.71 11.80 -0.70
C ASP A 56 13.20 12.08 -0.93
N PRO A 57 12.28 11.35 -0.25
CA PRO A 57 10.84 11.52 -0.46
C PRO A 57 10.28 12.91 -0.14
N LEU A 58 11.00 13.73 0.63
CA LEU A 58 10.57 15.08 1.00
C LEU A 58 10.71 16.07 -0.17
N ASN A 59 11.65 15.82 -1.07
CA ASN A 59 11.93 16.66 -2.24
C ASN A 59 11.53 16.01 -3.57
N SER A 60 10.77 14.91 -3.52
CA SER A 60 10.28 14.24 -4.72
C SER A 60 9.30 15.14 -5.51
N PRO A 61 9.41 15.20 -6.84
CA PRO A 61 8.57 16.06 -7.68
C PRO A 61 7.12 15.58 -7.79
N CYS A 62 6.85 14.30 -7.51
CA CYS A 62 5.52 13.69 -7.60
C CYS A 62 5.35 12.63 -6.51
N ASP A 63 4.18 12.56 -5.90
CA ASP A 63 3.81 11.56 -4.88
C ASP A 63 4.80 11.39 -3.72
N GLY A 64 5.62 12.42 -3.46
CA GLY A 64 6.53 12.48 -2.32
C GLY A 64 5.87 11.99 -1.03
N PRO A 65 4.69 12.48 -0.62
CA PRO A 65 3.98 12.05 0.59
C PRO A 65 3.66 10.55 0.72
N THR A 66 3.75 9.75 -0.33
CA THR A 66 3.51 8.30 -0.31
C THR A 66 4.72 7.46 -0.72
N GLN A 67 5.82 8.03 -1.21
CA GLN A 67 7.01 7.27 -1.60
C GLN A 67 7.80 6.75 -0.40
N TRP A 68 8.14 5.46 -0.35
CA TRP A 68 8.90 4.87 0.76
C TRP A 68 10.38 5.33 0.74
N PRO A 69 11.03 5.57 1.90
CA PRO A 69 12.43 5.96 1.91
C PRO A 69 13.32 4.78 1.51
N LEU A 70 14.16 4.94 0.47
CA LEU A 70 14.99 3.87 -0.09
C LEU A 70 15.85 3.15 0.96
N ARG A 71 16.39 3.90 1.92
CA ARG A 71 17.21 3.36 3.01
C ARG A 71 16.51 2.34 3.91
N ASN A 72 15.17 2.33 3.92
CA ASN A 72 14.35 1.43 4.73
C ASN A 72 13.70 0.33 3.87
N LEU A 73 14.02 0.24 2.58
CA LEU A 73 13.36 -0.69 1.67
C LEU A 73 13.70 -2.15 2.00
N GLU A 74 14.98 -2.45 2.21
CA GLU A 74 15.46 -3.83 2.46
C GLU A 74 14.79 -4.43 3.70
N GLU A 75 14.85 -3.72 4.83
CA GLU A 75 14.24 -4.15 6.10
C GLU A 75 12.73 -4.45 5.94
N LEU A 76 12.00 -3.59 5.23
CA LEU A 76 10.57 -3.80 5.00
C LEU A 76 10.34 -5.02 4.10
N LEU A 77 11.11 -5.20 3.03
CA LEU A 77 10.95 -6.33 2.12
C LEU A 77 11.25 -7.68 2.80
N GLU A 78 12.28 -7.74 3.65
CA GLU A 78 12.60 -8.95 4.42
C GLU A 78 11.42 -9.37 5.31
N GLU A 79 10.81 -8.42 6.01
CA GLU A 79 9.62 -8.68 6.84
C GLU A 79 8.44 -9.16 5.98
N LEU A 80 8.15 -8.48 4.87
CA LEU A 80 7.03 -8.83 3.99
C LEU A 80 7.19 -10.23 3.37
N ILE A 81 8.42 -10.61 2.98
CA ILE A 81 8.73 -11.96 2.49
C ILE A 81 8.52 -12.99 3.61
N ALA A 82 8.94 -12.71 4.84
CA ALA A 82 8.73 -13.61 5.97
C ALA A 82 7.25 -13.87 6.23
N ILE A 83 6.40 -12.84 6.18
CA ILE A 83 4.94 -12.97 6.33
C ILE A 83 4.34 -13.75 5.14
N ALA A 84 4.74 -13.42 3.92
CA ALA A 84 4.24 -14.07 2.71
C ALA A 84 4.52 -15.59 2.69
N ARG A 85 5.65 -16.04 3.27
CA ARG A 85 6.02 -17.47 3.35
C ARG A 85 5.11 -18.28 4.27
N VAL A 86 4.52 -17.67 5.30
CA VAL A 86 3.74 -18.39 6.32
C VAL A 86 2.23 -18.28 6.14
N THR A 87 1.77 -17.31 5.34
CA THR A 87 0.33 -17.06 5.16
C THR A 87 -0.41 -18.14 4.35
N LYS A 88 -1.72 -18.26 4.61
CA LYS A 88 -2.68 -19.06 3.84
C LYS A 88 -3.82 -18.20 3.26
N GLY A 89 -3.62 -16.88 3.19
CA GLY A 89 -4.68 -15.89 2.93
C GLY A 89 -5.45 -16.03 1.61
N LYS A 90 -4.90 -16.73 0.61
CA LYS A 90 -5.54 -16.95 -0.71
C LYS A 90 -6.70 -17.96 -0.74
N LYS A 91 -7.16 -18.46 0.42
CA LYS A 91 -8.27 -19.43 0.43
C LYS A 91 -9.54 -18.78 -0.15
N PRO A 92 -10.10 -19.32 -1.26
CA PRO A 92 -11.32 -18.77 -1.83
C PRO A 92 -12.47 -18.84 -0.83
N LEU A 93 -13.15 -17.73 -0.62
CA LEU A 93 -14.40 -17.70 0.13
C LEU A 93 -15.56 -18.02 -0.81
N LYS A 94 -16.49 -18.86 -0.36
CA LYS A 94 -17.80 -19.00 -1.01
C LYS A 94 -18.63 -17.80 -0.57
N ILE A 95 -18.75 -16.82 -1.44
CA ILE A 95 -19.56 -15.62 -1.18
C ILE A 95 -21.00 -15.94 -1.53
N ASP A 96 -21.86 -16.02 -0.51
CA ASP A 96 -23.30 -16.06 -0.69
C ASP A 96 -23.84 -14.62 -0.70
N LEU A 97 -24.48 -14.25 -1.81
CA LEU A 97 -25.06 -12.91 -1.99
C LEU A 97 -26.56 -12.88 -1.67
N THR A 98 -27.14 -13.99 -1.23
CA THR A 98 -28.55 -14.06 -0.84
C THR A 98 -28.82 -13.07 0.30
N PRO A 99 -29.86 -12.23 0.22
CA PRO A 99 -30.20 -11.32 1.31
C PRO A 99 -30.44 -12.10 2.61
N PHE A 100 -29.76 -11.69 3.68
CA PHE A 100 -30.05 -12.19 5.01
C PHE A 100 -31.47 -11.73 5.40
N LYS A 101 -32.39 -12.68 5.54
CA LYS A 101 -33.72 -12.44 6.11
C LYS A 101 -33.69 -13.01 7.52
N GLU A 102 -33.98 -12.16 8.50
CA GLU A 102 -34.18 -12.57 9.90
C GLU A 102 -35.34 -13.56 10.04
#